data_AF-A0A956NDX3-F1
#
_entry.id   AF-A0A956NDX3-F1
#
_cell.length_a   1.000
_cell.length_b   1.000
_cell.length_c   1.000
_cell.angle_alpha   90.00
_cell.angle_beta   90.00
_cell.angle_gamma   90.00
#
_symmetry.space_group_name_H-M   'P 1'
#
loop_
_entity.id
_entity.type
_entity.pdbx_description
1 polymer ?
#
loop_
_entity_poly.entity_id
_entity_poly.type
_entity_poly.pdbx_seq_one_letter_code
_entity_poly.pdbx_strand_id
1 'polypeptide(L)' 'MATDLDRIDVQILDVLQNDGRLSNKELASQVGLAPSSCLER' A
#
# COMPACT_ATOMS: atom_id res chain seq x y z
N MET A 1 -1.57 -20.64 5.64
CA MET A 1 -0.14 -20.26 5.76
C MET A 1 -0.12 -18.75 5.77
N ALA A 2 0.35 -18.11 6.84
CA ALA A 2 0.42 -16.65 6.88
C ALA A 2 1.54 -16.21 5.92
N THR A 3 1.17 -15.52 4.86
CA THR A 3 2.11 -14.80 4.00
C THR A 3 2.73 -13.72 4.86
N ASP A 4 4.06 -13.74 4.98
CA ASP A 4 4.79 -12.75 5.77
C ASP A 4 4.59 -11.38 5.11
N LEU A 5 4.00 -10.43 5.85
CA LEU A 5 3.81 -9.08 5.35
C LEU A 5 5.17 -8.39 5.29
N ASP A 6 5.56 -7.94 4.10
CA ASP A 6 6.79 -7.19 3.95
C ASP A 6 6.59 -5.73 4.43
N ARG A 7 7.69 -4.99 4.58
CA ARG A 7 7.63 -3.62 5.12
C ARG A 7 6.73 -2.69 4.30
N ILE A 8 6.63 -2.92 3.01
CA ILE A 8 5.78 -2.13 2.10
C ILE A 8 4.32 -2.46 2.35
N ASP A 9 3.97 -3.73 2.55
CA ASP A 9 2.59 -4.12 2.88
C ASP A 9 2.14 -3.48 4.20
N VAL A 10 3.03 -3.43 5.20
CA VAL A 10 2.76 -2.75 6.48
C VAL A 10 2.54 -1.24 6.26
N GLN A 11 3.33 -0.58 5.41
CA GLN A 11 3.13 0.82 5.08
C GLN A 11 1.83 1.08 4.31
N ILE A 12 1.47 0.21 3.38
CA ILE A 12 0.20 0.28 2.64
C ILE A 12 -0.97 0.20 3.63
N LEU A 13 -0.91 -0.74 4.58
CA LEU A 13 -1.94 -0.88 5.61
C LEU A 13 -2.00 0.33 6.53
N ASP A 14 -0.87 0.87 6.98
CA ASP A 14 -0.82 2.07 7.83
C ASP A 14 -1.49 3.28 7.14
N VAL A 15 -1.14 3.52 5.87
CA VAL A 15 -1.72 4.60 5.08
C VAL A 15 -3.22 4.41 4.86
N LEU A 16 -3.66 3.21 4.48
CA LEU A 16 -5.07 2.91 4.24
C LEU A 16 -5.92 2.90 5.51
N GLN A 17 -5.36 2.48 6.64
CA GLN A 17 -6.03 2.55 7.94
C GLN A 17 -6.21 3.99 8.40
N ASN A 18 -5.26 4.87 8.07
CA ASN A 18 -5.38 6.29 8.35
C ASN A 18 -6.35 7.00 7.38
N ASP A 19 -6.28 6.72 6.08
CA ASP A 19 -7.18 7.25 5.06
C ASP A 19 -7.49 6.25 3.93
N GLY A 20 -8.59 5.52 4.09
CA GLY A 20 -9.07 4.55 3.11
C GLY A 20 -9.74 5.16 1.87
N ARG A 21 -9.81 6.49 1.74
CA ARG A 21 -10.39 7.16 0.55
C ARG A 21 -9.36 7.46 -0.52
N LEU A 22 -8.08 7.25 -0.24
CA LEU A 22 -6.99 7.49 -1.17
C LEU A 22 -7.17 6.67 -2.45
N SER A 23 -6.95 7.30 -3.60
CA SER A 23 -6.82 6.55 -4.84
C SER A 23 -5.54 5.73 -4.83
N ASN A 24 -5.50 4.63 -5.59
CA ASN A 24 -4.30 3.82 -5.74
C ASN A 24 -3.07 4.63 -6.18
N LYS A 25 -3.26 5.67 -7.01
CA LYS A 25 -2.17 6.54 -7.45
C LYS A 25 -1.59 7.36 -6.30
N GLU A 26 -2.44 7.86 -5.41
CA GLU A 26 -2.03 8.62 -4.22
C GLU A 26 -1.36 7.71 -3.20
N LEU A 27 -1.94 6.53 -2.93
CA LEU A 27 -1.36 5.50 -2.07
C LEU A 27 0.04 5.12 -2.56
N ALA A 28 0.16 4.74 -3.84
CA ALA A 28 1.44 4.36 -4.45
C ALA A 28 2.49 5.48 -4.34
N SER A 29 2.07 6.74 -4.51
CA SER A 29 2.96 7.90 -4.34
C SER A 29 3.42 8.09 -2.89
N GLN A 30 2.57 7.78 -1.89
CA GLN A 30 2.95 7.86 -0.48
C GLN A 30 3.91 6.74 -0.06
N VAL A 31 3.72 5.52 -0.57
CA VAL A 31 4.57 4.36 -0.24
C VAL A 31 5.78 4.19 -1.18
N GLY A 32 5.97 5.09 -2.15
CA GLY A 32 7.12 5.09 -3.06
C GLY A 32 7.07 3.97 -4.12
N LEU A 33 5.89 3.52 -4.51
CA LEU A 33 5.68 2.49 -5.53
C LEU A 33 5.15 3.06 -6.85
N ALA A 34 5.32 2.28 -7.92
CA ALA A 34 4.54 2.47 -9.13
C ALA A 34 3.06 2.07 -8.87
N PRO A 35 2.07 2.77 -9.46
CA PRO A 35 0.66 2.45 -9.24
C PRO A 35 0.27 1.01 -9.61
N SER A 36 0.90 0.41 -10.63
CA SER A 36 0.66 -0.99 -10.99
C SER A 36 1.18 -1.95 -9.92
N SER A 37 2.40 -1.74 -9.41
CA SER A 37 2.98 -2.58 -8.37
C SER A 37 2.27 -2.43 -7.02
N CYS A 38 1.65 -1.28 -6.75
CA CYS A 38 0.84 -1.08 -5.54
C CYS A 38 -0.49 -1.83 -5.59
N LEU A 39 -1.06 -2.06 -6.78
CA LEU A 39 -2.30 -2.83 -6.96
C LEU A 39 -2.11 -4.34 -6.79
N GLU A 40 -0.90 -4.85 -7.00
CA GLU A 40 -0.59 -6.28 -6.88
C GLU A 40 -0.33 -6.72 -5.43
N ARG A 41 -0.36 -5.78 -4.48
CA ARG A 41 -0.10 -6.01 -3.05
C ARG A 41 -1.39 -6.21 -2.26
#